data_AF-A0A926HID6-F1
#
_entry.id   AF-A0A926HID6-F1
#
_cell.length_a   1.000
_cell.length_b   1.000
_cell.length_c   1.000
_cell.angle_alpha   90.00
_cell.angle_beta   90.00
_cell.angle_gamma   90.00
#
_symmetry.space_group_name_H-M   'P 1'
#
loop_
_entity.id
_entity.type
_entity.pdbx_description
1 polymer ?
#
loop_
_entity_poly.entity_id
_entity_poly.type
_entity_poly.pdbx_seq_one_letter_code
_entity_poly.pdbx_strand_id
1 'polypeptide(L)'
;MRRFLRILSSMIVLSALVIVGIQVLNYTSATSVAPEDLSEIIDETTVEVGDLSVTVNATGALAPAQQVPLVFELTAPIVEILVKTGDYVEAGDELAKLDATDFEVNLTDVQLALEAQQIAFDALTAPPREVDLKVAEASLTAAQSSYYAAVATGPDANQVEIARLQAELARNQFWQTQLSADPLIPLDDIVFPPEVPPDLQQFIIDTINGINAQNRAQFEGSLESQEYGVQIADANYASTQSQGPDLGSVNSANAGVIQAQITLDQLNNGAPASEIETAQIDLDTAQLAVDQAQQALNKTILTAPISGVIAANNLVVGQLPPTEDVAMLLMDTSSYYIELPIDETDIVSIQPGQPVTLVLDALPDVELTGKVTRVAVTPTVVGQLVTYLVRVELDPTDAPIRVGMSATARITTQALSQVLIVRNRFIRIDRATGQAFVTVKSAEGQFAEIPVVLGLRNETFSQVVSGVETGQILVLLPRGTVIPGVTR
;
A
#
# COMPACT_ATOMS: atom_id res chain seq x y z
N MET A 1 50.13 82.23 94.48
CA MET A 1 50.56 82.11 93.07
C MET A 1 49.84 81.04 92.22
N ARG A 2 48.69 80.45 92.66
CA ARG A 2 47.95 79.45 91.84
C ARG A 2 46.58 79.92 91.30
N ARG A 3 46.10 81.11 91.69
CA ARG A 3 44.88 81.72 91.13
C ARG A 3 45.15 82.61 89.91
N PHE A 4 46.35 83.19 89.79
CA PHE A 4 46.75 84.02 88.64
C PHE A 4 47.04 83.17 87.38
N LEU A 5 47.47 81.92 87.54
CA LEU A 5 47.77 81.00 86.43
C LEU A 5 46.52 80.46 85.71
N ARG A 6 45.35 80.43 86.37
CA ARG A 6 44.08 79.97 85.76
C ARG A 6 43.38 81.04 84.93
N ILE A 7 43.58 82.31 85.25
CA ILE A 7 43.01 83.42 84.47
C ILE A 7 43.77 83.56 83.15
N LEU A 8 45.11 83.40 83.17
CA LEU A 8 45.96 83.45 81.98
C LEU A 8 45.69 82.28 81.01
N SER A 9 45.42 81.06 81.51
CA SER A 9 45.03 79.93 80.65
C SER A 9 43.65 80.11 80.02
N SER A 10 42.70 80.76 80.70
CA SER A 10 41.38 81.05 80.12
C SER A 10 41.43 82.13 79.02
N MET A 11 42.32 83.12 79.15
CA MET A 11 42.53 84.15 78.12
C MET A 11 43.22 83.61 76.86
N ILE A 12 44.12 82.63 76.99
CA ILE A 12 44.79 81.99 75.84
C ILE A 12 43.80 81.09 75.08
N VAL A 13 42.89 80.41 75.78
CA VAL A 13 41.82 79.61 75.13
C VAL A 13 40.77 80.51 74.47
N LEU A 14 40.41 81.64 75.08
CA LEU A 14 39.46 82.60 74.50
C LEU A 14 40.02 83.32 73.26
N SER A 15 41.31 83.65 73.25
CA SER A 15 41.99 84.25 72.09
C SER A 15 42.19 83.24 70.95
N ALA A 16 42.46 81.96 71.27
CA ALA A 16 42.49 80.89 70.25
C ALA A 16 41.10 80.65 69.61
N LEU A 17 40.01 80.74 70.37
CA LEU A 17 38.64 80.62 69.84
C LEU A 17 38.23 81.79 68.95
N VAL A 18 38.71 83.01 69.24
CA VAL A 18 38.44 84.20 68.41
C VAL A 18 39.21 84.13 67.09
N ILE A 19 40.46 83.64 67.10
CA ILE A 19 41.28 83.48 65.90
C ILE A 19 40.72 82.36 65.00
N VAL A 20 40.23 81.27 65.58
CA VAL A 20 39.53 80.20 64.82
C VAL A 20 38.17 80.67 64.30
N GLY A 21 37.42 81.47 65.08
CA GLY A 21 36.16 82.06 64.64
C GLY A 21 36.31 83.04 63.46
N ILE A 22 37.39 83.82 63.42
CA ILE A 22 37.69 84.75 62.32
C ILE A 22 38.19 83.99 61.06
N GLN A 23 38.90 82.87 61.22
CA GLN A 23 39.26 81.97 60.11
C GLN A 23 38.03 81.26 59.49
N VAL A 24 37.01 80.92 60.29
CA VAL A 24 35.77 80.32 59.79
C VAL A 24 34.87 81.36 59.10
N LEU A 25 34.86 82.62 59.56
CA LEU A 25 34.09 83.71 58.94
C LEU A 25 34.68 84.23 57.62
N ASN A 26 36.00 84.07 57.39
CA ASN A 26 36.63 84.38 56.10
C ASN A 26 36.57 83.24 55.07
N TYR A 27 36.00 82.08 55.42
CA TYR A 27 35.59 81.06 54.45
C TYR A 27 34.16 81.25 53.93
N THR A 28 33.45 82.27 54.41
CA THR A 28 32.11 82.61 53.93
C THR A 28 32.08 84.01 53.33
N SER A 29 32.68 84.17 52.15
CA SER A 29 32.25 85.09 51.09
C SER A 29 33.14 84.91 49.85
N ALA A 30 32.49 84.86 48.68
CA ALA A 30 33.07 84.71 47.35
C ALA A 30 33.36 83.28 46.89
N THR A 31 32.37 82.39 46.97
CA THR A 31 32.08 81.58 45.78
C THR A 31 31.28 82.46 44.84
N SER A 32 31.97 83.04 43.85
CA SER A 32 31.32 83.51 42.64
C SER A 32 30.60 82.30 42.04
N VAL A 33 29.30 82.19 42.30
CA VAL A 33 28.41 81.44 41.43
C VAL A 33 28.50 82.16 40.10
N ALA A 34 29.36 81.65 39.23
CA ALA A 34 29.32 81.97 37.82
C ALA A 34 27.87 81.81 37.36
N PRO A 35 27.36 82.67 36.47
CA PRO A 35 26.05 82.44 35.89
C PRO A 35 26.03 80.99 35.37
N GLU A 36 25.10 80.22 35.90
CA GLU A 36 24.82 78.85 35.48
C GLU A 36 24.56 78.94 33.97
N ASP A 37 25.52 78.48 33.18
CA ASP A 37 25.41 78.45 31.72
C ASP A 37 24.40 77.35 31.39
N LEU A 38 23.13 77.72 31.44
CA LEU A 38 21.98 76.87 31.12
C LEU A 38 21.97 76.62 29.61
N SER A 39 22.76 75.65 29.14
CA SER A 39 22.47 74.82 27.96
C SER A 39 23.64 73.91 27.60
N GLU A 40 24.10 73.04 28.52
CA GLU A 40 24.94 71.93 28.09
C GLU A 40 24.06 70.90 27.36
N ILE A 41 23.85 71.14 26.07
CA ILE A 41 23.25 70.17 25.15
C ILE A 41 24.26 69.02 25.03
N ILE A 42 23.87 67.83 25.47
CA ILE A 42 24.73 66.63 25.41
C ILE A 42 24.87 66.17 23.96
N ASP A 43 23.78 66.23 23.21
CA ASP A 43 23.70 65.82 21.81
C ASP A 43 22.50 66.55 21.16
N GLU A 44 22.54 66.79 19.85
CA GLU A 44 21.40 67.30 19.09
C GLU A 44 21.22 66.52 17.78
N THR A 45 19.97 66.32 17.37
CA THR A 45 19.62 65.65 16.11
C THR A 45 18.45 66.36 15.44
N THR A 46 18.44 66.36 14.11
CA THR A 46 17.30 66.79 13.32
C THR A 46 16.30 65.65 13.14
N VAL A 47 15.00 65.98 13.18
CA VAL A 47 13.93 65.05 12.76
C VAL A 47 13.94 64.96 11.25
N GLU A 48 14.15 63.75 10.72
CA GLU A 48 14.27 63.52 9.29
C GLU A 48 13.19 62.55 8.81
N VAL A 49 12.83 62.67 7.54
CA VAL A 49 12.01 61.68 6.86
C VAL A 49 12.95 60.63 6.28
N GLY A 50 12.76 59.38 6.66
CA GLY A 50 13.58 58.28 6.20
C GLY A 50 12.82 56.96 6.16
N ASP A 51 13.52 55.93 5.72
CA ASP A 51 13.00 54.57 5.72
C ASP A 51 13.38 53.89 7.03
N LEU A 52 12.42 53.18 7.62
CA LEU A 52 12.59 52.45 8.86
C LEU A 52 12.25 50.98 8.65
N SER A 53 13.25 50.13 8.75
CA SER A 53 13.08 48.68 8.75
C SER A 53 13.40 48.09 10.13
N VAL A 54 12.63 47.09 10.52
CA VAL A 54 12.91 46.20 11.65
C VAL A 54 13.39 44.89 11.08
N THR A 55 14.53 44.43 11.56
CA THR A 55 15.18 43.23 11.07
C THR A 55 15.50 42.29 12.20
N VAL A 56 15.26 41.00 11.98
CA VAL A 56 15.71 39.92 12.86
C VAL A 56 16.94 39.28 12.22
N ASN A 57 18.02 39.17 12.97
CA ASN A 57 19.25 38.55 12.49
C ASN A 57 19.38 37.15 13.09
N ALA A 58 19.75 36.18 12.25
CA ALA A 58 20.08 34.84 12.70
C ALA A 58 21.15 34.23 11.80
N THR A 59 21.90 33.29 12.34
CA THR A 59 22.94 32.58 11.62
C THR A 59 22.53 31.12 11.47
N GLY A 60 22.65 30.58 10.26
CA GLY A 60 22.35 29.19 9.95
C GLY A 60 23.31 28.63 8.92
N ALA A 61 23.16 27.35 8.62
CA ALA A 61 23.96 26.68 7.59
C ALA A 61 23.14 26.47 6.31
N LEU A 62 23.79 26.60 5.16
CA LEU A 62 23.21 26.31 3.85
C LEU A 62 22.96 24.81 3.71
N ALA A 63 21.75 24.45 3.31
CA ALA A 63 21.31 23.10 3.01
C ALA A 63 20.78 23.04 1.56
N PRO A 64 20.91 21.87 0.90
CA PRO A 64 20.35 21.66 -0.44
C PRO A 64 18.82 21.51 -0.36
N ALA A 65 18.12 21.68 -1.48
CA ALA A 65 16.69 21.44 -1.57
C ALA A 65 16.27 20.07 -1.00
N GLN A 66 17.00 19.02 -1.38
CA GLN A 66 16.76 17.66 -0.95
C GLN A 66 18.07 16.87 -0.85
N GLN A 67 18.15 15.97 0.12
CA GLN A 67 19.18 14.94 0.22
C GLN A 67 18.50 13.58 0.22
N VAL A 68 18.93 12.69 -0.64
CA VAL A 68 18.40 11.34 -0.74
C VAL A 68 19.53 10.35 -0.45
N PRO A 69 19.54 9.72 0.74
CA PRO A 69 20.45 8.61 1.00
C PRO A 69 19.98 7.41 0.17
N LEU A 70 20.89 6.89 -0.64
CA LEU A 70 20.69 5.72 -1.47
C LEU A 70 21.31 4.51 -0.79
N VAL A 71 20.57 3.41 -0.76
CA VAL A 71 20.98 2.13 -0.17
C VAL A 71 20.67 1.01 -1.15
N PHE A 72 21.43 -0.07 -1.09
CA PHE A 72 21.04 -1.31 -1.75
C PHE A 72 20.10 -2.10 -0.83
N GLU A 73 18.99 -2.56 -1.38
CA GLU A 73 18.06 -3.44 -0.66
C GLU A 73 18.51 -4.91 -0.68
N LEU A 74 19.50 -5.23 -1.52
CA LEU A 74 19.99 -6.58 -1.76
C LEU A 74 21.46 -6.71 -1.36
N THR A 75 21.82 -7.92 -0.93
CA THR A 75 23.19 -8.26 -0.52
C THR A 75 23.87 -9.06 -1.63
N ALA A 76 24.61 -8.39 -2.51
CA ALA A 76 25.47 -9.01 -3.51
C ALA A 76 26.73 -8.16 -3.75
N PRO A 77 27.85 -8.73 -4.22
CA PRO A 77 29.06 -7.95 -4.48
C PRO A 77 28.85 -6.88 -5.56
N ILE A 78 29.50 -5.74 -5.42
CA ILE A 78 29.42 -4.65 -6.40
C ILE A 78 30.33 -4.96 -7.59
N VAL A 79 29.78 -5.01 -8.80
CA VAL A 79 30.55 -5.27 -10.04
C VAL A 79 31.05 -3.99 -10.65
N GLU A 80 30.21 -2.95 -10.67
CA GLU A 80 30.51 -1.71 -11.37
C GLU A 80 29.97 -0.50 -10.62
N ILE A 81 30.75 0.59 -10.64
CA ILE A 81 30.36 1.91 -10.14
C ILE A 81 30.47 2.87 -11.32
N LEU A 82 29.35 3.42 -11.75
CA LEU A 82 29.22 4.23 -12.98
C LEU A 82 29.49 5.72 -12.74
N VAL A 83 29.39 6.17 -11.49
CA VAL A 83 29.47 7.59 -11.11
C VAL A 83 30.52 7.84 -10.03
N LYS A 84 31.05 9.06 -9.99
CA LYS A 84 32.00 9.52 -8.98
C LYS A 84 31.41 10.66 -8.14
N THR A 85 31.98 10.84 -6.96
CA THR A 85 31.66 11.99 -6.11
C THR A 85 31.91 13.29 -6.87
N GLY A 86 30.89 14.16 -6.94
CA GLY A 86 30.91 15.41 -7.68
C GLY A 86 30.27 15.35 -9.07
N ASP A 87 29.96 14.17 -9.59
CA ASP A 87 29.27 14.04 -10.88
C ASP A 87 27.79 14.44 -10.74
N TYR A 88 27.27 15.09 -11.78
CA TYR A 88 25.84 15.36 -11.93
C TYR A 88 25.15 14.18 -12.63
N VAL A 89 24.00 13.78 -12.12
CA VAL A 89 23.18 12.67 -12.63
C VAL A 89 21.74 13.12 -12.80
N GLU A 90 21.07 12.59 -13.80
CA GLU A 90 19.64 12.79 -14.01
C GLU A 90 18.82 11.71 -13.29
N ALA A 91 17.54 11.99 -13.05
CA ALA A 91 16.64 11.02 -12.44
C ALA A 91 16.47 9.80 -13.38
N GLY A 92 16.72 8.61 -12.86
CA GLY A 92 16.71 7.34 -13.59
C GLY A 92 18.09 6.85 -14.01
N ASP A 93 19.14 7.66 -13.89
CA ASP A 93 20.49 7.24 -14.25
C ASP A 93 20.97 6.07 -13.37
N GLU A 94 21.67 5.12 -13.99
CA GLU A 94 22.30 4.01 -13.31
C GLU A 94 23.58 4.49 -12.61
N LEU A 95 23.70 4.23 -11.30
CA LEU A 95 24.78 4.71 -10.46
C LEU A 95 25.80 3.61 -10.14
N ALA A 96 25.29 2.42 -9.84
CA ALA A 96 26.11 1.25 -9.53
C ALA A 96 25.34 -0.05 -9.80
N LYS A 97 26.08 -1.13 -10.04
CA LYS A 97 25.55 -2.46 -10.35
C LYS A 97 26.11 -3.50 -9.40
N LEU A 98 25.22 -4.31 -8.83
CA LEU A 98 25.59 -5.54 -8.13
C LEU A 98 25.81 -6.68 -9.11
N ASP A 99 26.44 -7.76 -8.64
CA ASP A 99 26.51 -9.01 -9.37
C ASP A 99 25.11 -9.61 -9.50
N ALA A 100 24.59 -9.58 -10.73
CA ALA A 100 23.25 -10.02 -11.07
C ALA A 100 23.19 -11.53 -11.42
N THR A 101 24.31 -12.24 -11.47
CA THR A 101 24.38 -13.61 -12.02
C THR A 101 23.37 -14.56 -11.35
N ASP A 102 23.31 -14.56 -10.02
CA ASP A 102 22.38 -15.44 -9.27
C ASP A 102 20.91 -15.01 -9.46
N PHE A 103 20.65 -13.72 -9.68
CA PHE A 103 19.31 -13.18 -9.91
C PHE A 103 18.81 -13.48 -11.32
N GLU A 104 19.68 -13.41 -12.33
CA GLU A 104 19.39 -13.81 -13.71
C GLU A 104 19.11 -15.30 -13.83
N VAL A 105 19.89 -16.13 -13.13
CA VAL A 105 19.66 -17.59 -13.04
C VAL A 105 18.29 -17.86 -12.39
N ASN A 106 18.00 -17.23 -11.26
CA ASN A 106 16.70 -17.38 -10.59
C ASN A 106 15.53 -16.95 -11.50
N LEU A 107 15.63 -15.81 -12.16
CA LEU A 107 14.63 -15.34 -13.12
C LEU A 107 14.39 -16.37 -14.23
N THR A 108 15.45 -16.95 -14.76
CA THR A 108 15.36 -18.02 -15.78
C THR A 108 14.64 -19.25 -15.23
N ASP A 109 14.98 -19.69 -14.01
CA ASP A 109 14.35 -20.85 -13.37
C ASP A 109 12.84 -20.65 -13.16
N VAL A 110 12.42 -19.47 -12.68
CA VAL A 110 10.99 -19.18 -12.48
C VAL A 110 10.24 -18.97 -13.79
N GLN A 111 10.89 -18.47 -14.85
CA GLN A 111 10.31 -18.41 -16.19
C GLN A 111 10.06 -19.80 -16.77
N LEU A 112 11.00 -20.73 -16.59
CA LEU A 112 10.80 -22.12 -16.98
C LEU A 112 9.68 -22.80 -16.19
N ALA A 113 9.54 -22.47 -14.91
CA ALA A 113 8.43 -22.94 -14.09
C ALA A 113 7.08 -22.40 -14.59
N LEU A 114 7.00 -21.11 -14.96
CA LEU A 114 5.82 -20.50 -15.58
C LEU A 114 5.46 -21.19 -16.90
N GLU A 115 6.44 -21.42 -17.77
CA GLU A 115 6.23 -22.13 -19.04
C GLU A 115 5.68 -23.53 -18.81
N ALA A 116 6.20 -24.27 -17.83
CA ALA A 116 5.68 -25.58 -17.47
C ALA A 116 4.21 -25.52 -17.00
N GLN A 117 3.82 -24.51 -16.21
CA GLN A 117 2.42 -24.32 -15.80
C GLN A 117 1.53 -23.91 -16.97
N GLN A 118 2.02 -23.07 -17.88
CA GLN A 118 1.30 -22.72 -19.10
C GLN A 118 1.02 -23.95 -19.95
N ILE A 119 2.01 -24.83 -20.14
CA ILE A 119 1.83 -26.10 -20.87
C ILE A 119 0.79 -26.98 -20.18
N ALA A 120 0.81 -27.07 -18.85
CA ALA A 120 -0.17 -27.84 -18.08
C ALA A 120 -1.59 -27.27 -18.24
N PHE A 121 -1.75 -25.95 -18.16
CA PHE A 121 -3.03 -25.27 -18.38
C PHE A 121 -3.54 -25.44 -19.82
N ASP A 122 -2.67 -25.29 -20.81
CA ASP A 122 -2.98 -25.49 -22.23
C ASP A 122 -3.40 -26.94 -22.50
N ALA A 123 -2.76 -27.92 -21.86
CA ALA A 123 -3.14 -29.33 -21.99
C ALA A 123 -4.56 -29.62 -21.47
N LEU A 124 -5.05 -28.86 -20.47
CA LEU A 124 -6.39 -29.00 -19.91
C LEU A 124 -7.47 -28.25 -20.72
N THR A 125 -7.09 -27.15 -21.36
CA THR A 125 -8.02 -26.27 -22.10
C THR A 125 -8.01 -26.53 -23.61
N ALA A 126 -7.01 -27.25 -24.12
CA ALA A 126 -6.91 -27.61 -25.52
C ALA A 126 -8.14 -28.39 -25.98
N PRO A 127 -8.69 -28.09 -27.17
CA PRO A 127 -9.79 -28.86 -27.72
C PRO A 127 -9.35 -30.31 -27.98
N PRO A 128 -10.26 -31.28 -27.85
CA PRO A 128 -9.96 -32.68 -28.14
C PRO A 128 -9.45 -32.83 -29.57
N ARG A 129 -8.48 -33.71 -29.76
CA ARG A 129 -7.95 -33.97 -31.10
C ARG A 129 -9.04 -34.60 -31.96
N GLU A 130 -9.15 -34.14 -33.21
CA GLU A 130 -10.15 -34.66 -34.16
C GLU A 130 -10.08 -36.18 -34.33
N VAL A 131 -8.87 -36.76 -34.26
CA VAL A 131 -8.66 -38.22 -34.33
C VAL A 131 -9.29 -38.93 -33.14
N ASP A 132 -9.17 -38.38 -31.92
CA ASP A 132 -9.72 -38.99 -30.72
C ASP A 132 -11.25 -38.94 -30.73
N LEU A 133 -11.82 -37.82 -31.18
CA LEU A 133 -13.27 -37.69 -31.39
C LEU A 133 -13.79 -38.72 -32.39
N LYS A 134 -13.14 -38.86 -33.55
CA LYS A 134 -13.54 -39.87 -34.55
C LYS A 134 -13.43 -41.30 -34.05
N VAL A 135 -12.43 -41.60 -33.22
CA VAL A 135 -12.30 -42.93 -32.59
C VAL A 135 -13.47 -43.17 -31.63
N ALA A 136 -13.80 -42.18 -30.78
CA ALA A 136 -14.92 -42.29 -29.85
C ALA A 136 -16.28 -42.40 -30.57
N GLU A 137 -16.51 -41.60 -31.61
CA GLU A 137 -17.70 -41.69 -32.47
C GLU A 137 -17.82 -43.06 -33.16
N ALA A 138 -16.70 -43.60 -33.66
CA ALA A 138 -16.66 -44.94 -34.23
C ALA A 138 -16.96 -46.03 -33.18
N SER A 139 -16.42 -45.89 -31.97
CA SER A 139 -16.74 -46.78 -30.84
C SER A 139 -18.21 -46.72 -30.44
N LEU A 140 -18.82 -45.53 -30.41
CA LEU A 140 -20.25 -45.36 -30.16
C LEU A 140 -21.09 -46.03 -31.27
N THR A 141 -20.72 -45.82 -32.53
CA THR A 141 -21.39 -46.45 -33.68
C THR A 141 -21.30 -47.98 -33.61
N ALA A 142 -20.14 -48.51 -33.24
CA ALA A 142 -19.95 -49.95 -33.04
C ALA A 142 -20.82 -50.47 -31.89
N ALA A 143 -20.84 -49.79 -30.73
CA ALA A 143 -21.65 -50.16 -29.58
C ALA A 143 -23.15 -50.12 -29.91
N GLN A 144 -23.62 -49.11 -30.64
CA GLN A 144 -25.00 -49.01 -31.13
C GLN A 144 -25.33 -50.19 -32.05
N SER A 145 -24.42 -50.55 -32.96
CA SER A 145 -24.60 -51.69 -33.85
C SER A 145 -24.72 -53.00 -33.06
N SER A 146 -23.93 -53.19 -32.00
CA SER A 146 -24.06 -54.33 -31.08
C SER A 146 -25.38 -54.33 -30.31
N TYR A 147 -25.88 -53.17 -29.89
CA TYR A 147 -27.20 -53.03 -29.27
C TYR A 147 -28.32 -53.41 -30.24
N TYR A 148 -28.31 -52.88 -31.47
CA TYR A 148 -29.28 -53.26 -32.49
C TYR A 148 -29.24 -54.76 -32.79
N ALA A 149 -28.05 -55.36 -32.86
CA ALA A 149 -27.91 -56.80 -33.03
C ALA A 149 -28.52 -57.59 -31.85
N ALA A 150 -28.29 -57.15 -30.60
CA ALA A 150 -28.86 -57.77 -29.40
C ALA A 150 -30.39 -57.59 -29.28
N VAL A 151 -30.95 -56.50 -29.81
CA VAL A 151 -32.40 -56.29 -29.89
C VAL A 151 -33.01 -57.11 -31.04
N ALA A 152 -32.26 -57.30 -32.12
CA ALA A 152 -32.68 -58.04 -33.30
C ALA A 152 -32.50 -59.57 -33.18
N THR A 153 -31.80 -60.06 -32.16
CA THR A 153 -31.76 -61.49 -31.84
C THR A 153 -33.16 -61.97 -31.46
N GLY A 154 -33.88 -62.53 -32.43
CA GLY A 154 -35.09 -63.32 -32.23
C GLY A 154 -34.78 -64.70 -31.65
N PRO A 155 -35.77 -65.58 -31.54
CA PRO A 155 -35.57 -66.89 -30.97
C PRO A 155 -34.56 -67.69 -31.81
N ASP A 156 -33.57 -68.28 -31.13
CA ASP A 156 -32.52 -69.07 -31.75
C ASP A 156 -33.13 -70.14 -32.66
N ALA A 157 -32.78 -70.10 -33.95
CA ALA A 157 -33.34 -71.00 -34.95
C ALA A 157 -33.17 -72.48 -34.56
N ASN A 158 -32.09 -72.80 -33.85
CA ASN A 158 -31.87 -74.16 -33.33
C ASN A 158 -32.84 -74.50 -32.20
N GLN A 159 -33.14 -73.56 -31.30
CA GLN A 159 -34.10 -73.78 -30.21
C GLN A 159 -35.53 -73.90 -30.74
N VAL A 160 -35.90 -73.09 -31.74
CA VAL A 160 -37.19 -73.20 -32.44
C VAL A 160 -37.32 -74.57 -33.12
N GLU A 161 -36.26 -75.04 -33.79
CA GLU A 161 -36.26 -76.35 -34.44
C GLU A 161 -36.30 -77.51 -33.44
N ILE A 162 -35.58 -77.42 -32.32
CA ILE A 162 -35.66 -78.40 -31.23
C ILE A 162 -37.09 -78.47 -30.68
N ALA A 163 -37.71 -77.32 -30.40
CA ALA A 163 -39.08 -77.27 -29.90
C ALA A 163 -40.10 -77.81 -30.94
N ARG A 164 -39.87 -77.55 -32.24
CA ARG A 164 -40.67 -78.11 -33.34
C ARG A 164 -40.59 -79.64 -33.38
N LEU A 165 -39.38 -80.17 -33.32
CA LEU A 165 -39.13 -81.62 -33.33
C LEU A 165 -39.72 -82.31 -32.09
N GLN A 166 -39.71 -81.65 -30.94
CA GLN A 166 -40.36 -82.15 -29.71
C GLN A 166 -41.88 -82.21 -29.85
N ALA A 167 -42.51 -81.18 -30.43
CA ALA A 167 -43.94 -81.20 -30.74
C ALA A 167 -44.30 -82.29 -31.75
N GLU A 168 -43.48 -82.48 -32.79
CA GLU A 168 -43.65 -83.55 -33.77
C GLU A 168 -43.50 -84.95 -33.15
N LEU A 169 -42.55 -85.13 -32.22
CA LEU A 169 -42.39 -86.37 -31.47
C LEU A 169 -43.63 -86.67 -30.61
N ALA A 170 -44.15 -85.68 -29.88
CA ALA A 170 -45.36 -85.83 -29.07
C ALA A 170 -46.57 -86.24 -29.92
N ARG A 171 -46.73 -85.64 -31.12
CA ARG A 171 -47.79 -86.00 -32.08
C ARG A 171 -47.63 -87.44 -32.58
N ASN A 172 -46.41 -87.86 -32.86
CA ASN A 172 -46.12 -89.24 -33.25
C ASN A 172 -46.46 -90.24 -32.13
N GLN A 173 -46.17 -89.93 -30.88
CA GLN A 173 -46.52 -90.77 -29.72
C GLN A 173 -48.04 -90.87 -29.52
N PHE A 174 -48.75 -89.75 -29.67
CA PHE A 174 -50.21 -89.72 -29.66
C PHE A 174 -50.79 -90.59 -30.78
N TRP A 175 -50.28 -90.46 -32.01
CA TRP A 175 -50.69 -91.28 -33.15
C TRP A 175 -50.42 -92.78 -32.92
N GLN A 176 -49.26 -93.14 -32.37
CA GLN A 176 -48.96 -94.54 -32.02
C GLN A 176 -49.95 -95.09 -31.00
N THR A 177 -50.35 -94.27 -30.03
CA THR A 177 -51.34 -94.67 -29.02
C THR A 177 -52.72 -94.86 -29.66
N GLN A 178 -53.15 -93.96 -30.56
CA GLN A 178 -54.40 -94.14 -31.32
C GLN A 178 -54.42 -95.45 -32.12
N LEU A 179 -53.31 -95.81 -32.75
CA LEU A 179 -53.20 -97.06 -33.51
C LEU A 179 -53.24 -98.32 -32.64
N SER A 180 -52.86 -98.22 -31.36
CA SER A 180 -52.86 -99.34 -30.41
C SER A 180 -54.24 -99.65 -29.80
N ALA A 181 -55.32 -99.10 -30.36
CA ALA A 181 -56.68 -99.43 -29.96
C ALA A 181 -56.94 -100.93 -30.14
N ASP A 182 -56.98 -101.65 -29.03
CA ASP A 182 -57.21 -103.10 -28.99
C ASP A 182 -58.67 -103.40 -29.41
N PRO A 183 -58.94 -104.36 -30.31
CA PRO A 183 -60.30 -104.78 -30.60
C PRO A 183 -60.98 -105.33 -29.33
N LEU A 184 -62.03 -104.64 -28.88
CA LEU A 184 -62.91 -105.09 -27.81
C LEU A 184 -63.42 -106.51 -28.10
N ILE A 185 -63.58 -107.35 -27.07
CA ILE A 185 -64.20 -108.67 -27.23
C ILE A 185 -65.65 -108.46 -27.67
N PRO A 186 -66.07 -108.89 -28.88
CA PRO A 186 -67.45 -108.74 -29.34
C PRO A 186 -68.35 -109.63 -28.48
N LEU A 187 -69.35 -109.03 -27.83
CA LEU A 187 -70.29 -109.77 -26.98
C LEU A 187 -71.16 -110.75 -27.78
N ASP A 188 -71.36 -110.44 -29.07
CA ASP A 188 -72.22 -111.18 -29.99
C ASP A 188 -71.61 -112.54 -30.40
N ASP A 189 -70.29 -112.72 -30.21
CA ASP A 189 -69.54 -113.92 -30.59
C ASP A 189 -69.36 -114.93 -29.44
N ILE A 190 -69.91 -114.64 -28.25
CA ILE A 190 -69.78 -115.52 -27.08
C ILE A 190 -70.87 -116.60 -27.11
N VAL A 191 -70.52 -117.82 -27.52
CA VAL A 191 -71.43 -118.98 -27.48
C VAL A 191 -71.35 -119.68 -26.11
N PHE A 192 -72.42 -119.63 -25.34
CA PHE A 192 -72.52 -120.37 -24.06
C PHE A 192 -72.97 -121.82 -24.29
N PRO A 193 -72.26 -122.82 -23.73
CA PRO A 193 -72.74 -124.19 -23.70
C PRO A 193 -74.10 -124.30 -22.95
N PRO A 194 -75.01 -125.20 -23.38
CA PRO A 194 -76.36 -125.32 -22.81
C PRO A 194 -76.40 -125.78 -21.34
N GLU A 195 -75.28 -126.25 -20.81
CA GLU A 195 -75.10 -126.70 -19.43
C GLU A 195 -74.83 -125.56 -18.44
N VAL A 196 -74.55 -124.35 -18.94
CA VAL A 196 -74.26 -123.18 -18.10
C VAL A 196 -75.59 -122.54 -17.65
N PRO A 197 -75.87 -122.46 -16.33
CA PRO A 197 -77.05 -121.79 -15.80
C PRO A 197 -77.16 -120.33 -16.29
N PRO A 198 -78.37 -119.80 -16.57
CA PRO A 198 -78.56 -118.43 -17.07
C PRO A 198 -77.91 -117.34 -16.21
N ASP A 199 -77.90 -117.54 -14.89
CA ASP A 199 -77.27 -116.72 -13.88
C ASP A 199 -75.73 -116.67 -14.00
N LEU A 200 -75.09 -117.77 -14.41
CA LEU A 200 -73.66 -117.80 -14.71
C LEU A 200 -73.33 -117.21 -16.10
N GLN A 201 -74.22 -117.33 -17.08
CA GLN A 201 -74.05 -116.67 -18.39
C GLN A 201 -74.05 -115.14 -18.23
N GLN A 202 -74.98 -114.60 -17.43
CA GLN A 202 -75.06 -113.16 -17.14
C GLN A 202 -73.81 -112.67 -16.39
N PHE A 203 -73.31 -113.42 -15.40
CA PHE A 203 -72.08 -113.09 -14.68
C PHE A 203 -70.86 -112.99 -15.62
N ILE A 204 -70.75 -113.87 -16.62
CA ILE A 204 -69.66 -113.83 -17.62
C ILE A 204 -69.79 -112.59 -18.52
N ILE A 205 -71.00 -112.26 -18.99
CA ILE A 205 -71.27 -111.05 -19.78
C ILE A 205 -70.92 -109.79 -18.98
N ASP A 206 -71.35 -109.71 -17.72
CA ASP A 206 -71.07 -108.58 -16.84
C ASP A 206 -69.56 -108.46 -16.54
N THR A 207 -68.86 -109.58 -16.40
CA THR A 207 -67.40 -109.61 -16.22
C THR A 207 -66.67 -109.12 -17.48
N ILE A 208 -67.07 -109.57 -18.67
CA ILE A 208 -66.47 -109.13 -19.95
C ILE A 208 -66.78 -107.65 -20.21
N ASN A 209 -67.99 -107.19 -19.89
CA ASN A 209 -68.33 -105.77 -19.91
C ASN A 209 -67.46 -104.96 -18.95
N GLY A 210 -67.20 -105.47 -17.74
CA GLY A 210 -66.28 -104.86 -16.78
C GLY A 210 -64.84 -104.77 -17.30
N ILE A 211 -64.33 -105.82 -17.93
CA ILE A 211 -62.99 -105.86 -18.55
C ILE A 211 -62.91 -104.91 -19.75
N ASN A 212 -63.88 -104.95 -20.65
CA ASN A 212 -63.97 -104.05 -21.81
C ASN A 212 -64.09 -102.58 -21.38
N ALA A 213 -64.84 -102.29 -20.32
CA ALA A 213 -64.95 -100.95 -19.74
C ALA A 213 -63.62 -100.50 -19.10
N GLN A 214 -62.93 -101.40 -18.39
CA GLN A 214 -61.62 -101.11 -17.80
C GLN A 214 -60.54 -100.87 -18.87
N ASN A 215 -60.46 -101.72 -19.89
CA ASN A 215 -59.50 -101.57 -21.00
C ASN A 215 -59.76 -100.28 -21.78
N ARG A 216 -61.04 -99.93 -22.00
CA ARG A 216 -61.43 -98.66 -22.61
C ARG A 216 -61.02 -97.46 -21.75
N ALA A 217 -61.32 -97.50 -20.45
CA ALA A 217 -60.93 -96.42 -19.54
C ALA A 217 -59.39 -96.25 -19.46
N GLN A 218 -58.63 -97.35 -19.51
CA GLN A 218 -57.17 -97.31 -19.54
C GLN A 218 -56.63 -96.73 -20.86
N PHE A 219 -57.24 -97.10 -21.98
CA PHE A 219 -56.88 -96.56 -23.29
C PHE A 219 -57.29 -95.08 -23.45
N GLU A 220 -58.48 -94.70 -23.00
CA GLU A 220 -58.94 -93.31 -22.98
C GLU A 220 -58.03 -92.46 -22.08
N GLY A 221 -57.66 -92.96 -20.90
CA GLY A 221 -56.71 -92.29 -20.02
C GLY A 221 -55.29 -92.16 -20.62
N SER A 222 -54.82 -93.16 -21.37
CA SER A 222 -53.54 -93.06 -22.06
C SER A 222 -53.60 -92.08 -23.24
N LEU A 223 -54.69 -92.10 -24.02
CA LEU A 223 -54.93 -91.16 -25.12
C LEU A 223 -55.00 -89.71 -24.62
N GLU A 224 -55.77 -89.47 -23.55
CA GLU A 224 -55.89 -88.16 -22.92
C GLU A 224 -54.52 -87.67 -22.41
N SER A 225 -53.71 -88.55 -21.80
CA SER A 225 -52.36 -88.18 -21.35
C SER A 225 -51.44 -87.76 -22.50
N GLN A 226 -51.53 -88.44 -23.65
CA GLN A 226 -50.75 -88.11 -24.84
C GLN A 226 -51.26 -86.83 -25.52
N GLU A 227 -52.58 -86.59 -25.49
CA GLU A 227 -53.18 -85.35 -25.97
C GLU A 227 -52.66 -84.13 -25.18
N TYR A 228 -52.65 -84.21 -23.85
CA TYR A 228 -52.02 -83.17 -23.02
C TYR A 228 -50.53 -83.01 -23.33
N GLY A 229 -49.82 -84.11 -23.59
CA GLY A 229 -48.41 -84.08 -24.03
C GLY A 229 -48.22 -83.28 -25.32
N VAL A 230 -49.10 -83.47 -26.32
CA VAL A 230 -49.10 -82.69 -27.57
C VAL A 230 -49.40 -81.23 -27.29
N GLN A 231 -50.42 -80.93 -26.49
CA GLN A 231 -50.80 -79.54 -26.17
C GLN A 231 -49.67 -78.79 -25.46
N ILE A 232 -48.97 -79.43 -24.51
CA ILE A 232 -47.82 -78.87 -23.81
C ILE A 232 -46.66 -78.63 -24.79
N ALA A 233 -46.37 -79.60 -25.66
CA ALA A 233 -45.28 -79.48 -26.62
C ALA A 233 -45.55 -78.38 -27.68
N ASP A 234 -46.78 -78.28 -28.18
CA ASP A 234 -47.22 -77.20 -29.08
C ASP A 234 -47.19 -75.82 -28.39
N ALA A 235 -47.60 -75.75 -27.11
CA ALA A 235 -47.51 -74.53 -26.31
C ALA A 235 -46.05 -74.11 -26.07
N ASN A 236 -45.16 -75.06 -25.82
CA ASN A 236 -43.72 -74.80 -25.67
C ASN A 236 -43.10 -74.31 -26.99
N TYR A 237 -43.47 -74.91 -28.12
CA TYR A 237 -43.05 -74.45 -29.45
C TYR A 237 -43.53 -73.03 -29.77
N ALA A 238 -44.82 -72.75 -29.55
CA ALA A 238 -45.40 -71.42 -29.75
C ALA A 238 -44.77 -70.36 -28.81
N SER A 239 -44.55 -70.72 -27.54
CA SER A 239 -43.84 -69.89 -26.57
C SER A 239 -42.43 -69.55 -27.05
N THR A 240 -41.68 -70.56 -27.52
CA THR A 240 -40.31 -70.39 -28.06
C THR A 240 -40.29 -69.51 -29.31
N GLN A 241 -41.28 -69.63 -30.20
CA GLN A 241 -41.42 -68.72 -31.36
C GLN A 241 -41.72 -67.26 -30.97
N SER A 242 -42.36 -67.05 -29.81
CA SER A 242 -42.75 -65.72 -29.32
C SER A 242 -41.74 -65.09 -28.36
N GLN A 243 -40.65 -65.79 -28.02
CA GLN A 243 -39.61 -65.24 -27.15
C GLN A 243 -38.95 -64.04 -27.82
N GLY A 244 -39.02 -62.89 -27.13
CA GLY A 244 -38.32 -61.67 -27.52
C GLY A 244 -36.80 -61.77 -27.29
N PRO A 245 -36.07 -60.69 -27.55
CA PRO A 245 -34.62 -60.65 -27.37
C PRO A 245 -34.21 -60.92 -25.92
N ASP A 246 -33.05 -61.56 -25.75
CA ASP A 246 -32.47 -61.82 -24.43
C ASP A 246 -32.16 -60.50 -23.71
N LEU A 247 -32.93 -60.23 -22.66
CA LEU A 247 -32.79 -59.03 -21.84
C LEU A 247 -31.37 -58.89 -21.25
N GLY A 248 -30.68 -60.00 -20.97
CA GLY A 248 -29.29 -59.97 -20.49
C GLY A 248 -28.34 -59.37 -21.53
N SER A 249 -28.41 -59.90 -22.76
CA SER A 249 -27.63 -59.41 -23.90
C SER A 249 -27.97 -57.97 -24.27
N VAL A 250 -29.26 -57.60 -24.28
CA VAL A 250 -29.71 -56.22 -24.54
C VAL A 250 -29.17 -55.25 -23.48
N ASN A 251 -29.27 -55.60 -22.19
CA ASN A 251 -28.76 -54.76 -21.11
C ASN A 251 -27.24 -54.59 -21.17
N SER A 252 -26.51 -55.67 -21.49
CA SER A 252 -25.06 -55.63 -21.68
C SER A 252 -24.66 -54.74 -22.85
N ALA A 253 -25.33 -54.88 -24.00
CA ALA A 253 -25.05 -54.05 -25.16
C ALA A 253 -25.43 -52.57 -24.91
N ASN A 254 -26.54 -52.32 -24.20
CA ASN A 254 -26.95 -50.97 -23.80
C ASN A 254 -25.93 -50.33 -22.83
N ALA A 255 -25.38 -51.09 -21.89
CA ALA A 255 -24.28 -50.61 -21.04
C ALA A 255 -23.04 -50.23 -21.86
N GLY A 256 -22.75 -50.97 -22.93
CA GLY A 256 -21.70 -50.61 -23.90
C GLY A 256 -21.95 -49.28 -24.61
N VAL A 257 -23.20 -49.02 -25.04
CA VAL A 257 -23.59 -47.73 -25.65
C VAL A 257 -23.42 -46.58 -24.65
N ILE A 258 -23.91 -46.76 -23.42
CA ILE A 258 -23.79 -45.75 -22.35
C ILE A 258 -22.31 -45.44 -22.09
N GLN A 259 -21.45 -46.46 -21.99
CA GLN A 259 -20.02 -46.27 -21.75
C GLN A 259 -19.34 -45.52 -22.90
N ALA A 260 -19.66 -45.86 -24.15
CA ALA A 260 -19.12 -45.16 -25.33
C ALA A 260 -19.59 -43.71 -25.40
N GLN A 261 -20.85 -43.44 -25.03
CA GLN A 261 -21.38 -42.08 -24.94
C GLN A 261 -20.68 -41.27 -23.85
N ILE A 262 -20.47 -41.85 -22.66
CA ILE A 262 -19.73 -41.19 -21.57
C ILE A 262 -18.32 -40.81 -22.04
N THR A 263 -17.62 -41.70 -22.74
CA THR A 263 -16.28 -41.40 -23.27
C THR A 263 -16.30 -40.25 -24.28
N LEU A 264 -17.31 -40.21 -25.18
CA LEU A 264 -17.47 -39.10 -26.12
C LEU A 264 -17.81 -37.78 -25.41
N ASP A 265 -18.68 -37.82 -24.40
CA ASP A 265 -19.08 -36.65 -23.61
C ASP A 265 -17.91 -36.12 -22.78
N GLN A 266 -17.08 -37.01 -22.20
CA GLN A 266 -15.85 -36.64 -21.49
C GLN A 266 -14.86 -35.93 -22.41
N LEU A 267 -14.69 -36.41 -23.64
CA LEU A 267 -13.87 -35.72 -24.63
C LEU A 267 -14.48 -34.35 -24.96
N ASN A 268 -15.77 -34.26 -25.28
CA ASN A 268 -16.41 -33.00 -25.66
C ASN A 268 -16.42 -31.94 -24.55
N ASN A 269 -16.61 -32.35 -23.30
CA ASN A 269 -16.69 -31.44 -22.16
C ASN A 269 -15.30 -31.01 -21.63
N GLY A 270 -14.24 -31.73 -21.99
CA GLY A 270 -12.88 -31.43 -21.57
C GLY A 270 -12.63 -31.67 -20.08
N ALA A 271 -11.58 -31.04 -19.55
CA ALA A 271 -11.24 -31.10 -18.13
C ALA A 271 -12.33 -30.43 -17.26
N PRO A 272 -12.58 -30.93 -16.03
CA PRO A 272 -13.56 -30.33 -15.13
C PRO A 272 -13.15 -28.91 -14.73
N ALA A 273 -14.13 -28.03 -14.55
CA ALA A 273 -13.89 -26.61 -14.25
C ALA A 273 -13.00 -26.38 -13.01
N SER A 274 -13.10 -27.24 -12.00
CA SER A 274 -12.25 -27.17 -10.80
C SER A 274 -10.76 -27.46 -11.07
N GLU A 275 -10.46 -28.34 -12.03
CA GLU A 275 -9.08 -28.61 -12.43
C GLU A 275 -8.51 -27.43 -13.24
N ILE A 276 -9.31 -26.84 -14.13
CA ILE A 276 -8.92 -25.63 -14.88
C ILE A 276 -8.68 -24.45 -13.93
N GLU A 277 -9.55 -24.26 -12.93
CA GLU A 277 -9.38 -23.20 -11.91
C GLU A 277 -8.11 -23.41 -11.09
N THR A 278 -7.81 -24.64 -10.69
CA THR A 278 -6.57 -24.95 -9.96
C THR A 278 -5.35 -24.66 -10.83
N ALA A 279 -5.36 -25.09 -12.10
CA ALA A 279 -4.26 -24.82 -13.03
C ALA A 279 -4.09 -23.33 -13.32
N GLN A 280 -5.17 -22.55 -13.36
CA GLN A 280 -5.10 -21.09 -13.47
C GLN A 280 -4.44 -20.46 -12.24
N ILE A 281 -4.78 -20.91 -11.04
CA ILE A 281 -4.17 -20.43 -9.79
C ILE A 281 -2.66 -20.75 -9.77
N ASP A 282 -2.28 -21.94 -10.23
CA ASP A 282 -0.87 -22.33 -10.33
C ASP A 282 -0.13 -21.48 -11.36
N LEU A 283 -0.76 -21.15 -12.48
CA LEU A 283 -0.23 -20.23 -13.50
C LEU A 283 -0.03 -18.81 -12.94
N ASP A 284 -1.06 -18.27 -12.26
CA ASP A 284 -1.00 -16.94 -11.64
C ASP A 284 0.09 -16.88 -10.56
N THR A 285 0.24 -17.95 -9.77
CA THR A 285 1.28 -18.07 -8.75
C THR A 285 2.67 -18.11 -9.37
N ALA A 286 2.84 -18.83 -10.49
CA ALA A 286 4.10 -18.86 -11.22
C ALA A 286 4.43 -17.50 -11.85
N GLN A 287 3.43 -16.79 -12.37
CA GLN A 287 3.61 -15.42 -12.89
C GLN A 287 4.07 -14.46 -11.79
N LEU A 288 3.46 -14.54 -10.60
CA LEU A 288 3.89 -13.73 -9.46
C LEU A 288 5.34 -14.01 -9.06
N ALA A 289 5.79 -15.28 -9.14
CA ALA A 289 7.17 -15.63 -8.88
C ALA A 289 8.13 -15.00 -9.91
N VAL A 290 7.75 -14.96 -11.19
CA VAL A 290 8.50 -14.24 -12.25
C VAL A 290 8.57 -12.75 -11.92
N ASP A 291 7.46 -12.12 -11.55
CA ASP A 291 7.42 -10.69 -11.21
C ASP A 291 8.33 -10.38 -10.00
N GLN A 292 8.33 -11.25 -8.99
CA GLN A 292 9.21 -11.12 -7.82
C GLN A 292 10.69 -11.25 -8.19
N ALA A 293 11.04 -12.25 -9.00
CA ALA A 293 12.42 -12.43 -9.47
C ALA A 293 12.89 -11.26 -10.35
N GLN A 294 12.00 -10.73 -11.20
CA GLN A 294 12.29 -9.55 -12.02
C GLN A 294 12.49 -8.29 -11.17
N GLN A 295 11.69 -8.10 -10.12
CA GLN A 295 11.89 -6.99 -9.18
C GLN A 295 13.21 -7.12 -8.43
N ALA A 296 13.57 -8.33 -8.00
CA ALA A 296 14.87 -8.59 -7.38
C ALA A 296 16.01 -8.26 -8.37
N LEU A 297 15.90 -8.68 -9.63
CA LEU A 297 16.88 -8.34 -10.67
C LEU A 297 16.99 -6.83 -10.89
N ASN A 298 15.87 -6.11 -10.98
CA ASN A 298 15.88 -4.65 -11.14
C ASN A 298 16.53 -3.93 -9.95
N LYS A 299 16.37 -4.47 -8.74
CA LYS A 299 16.99 -3.96 -7.51
C LYS A 299 18.50 -4.23 -7.41
N THR A 300 19.09 -4.98 -8.35
CA THR A 300 20.56 -5.12 -8.46
C THR A 300 21.21 -3.86 -9.01
N ILE A 301 20.44 -2.97 -9.64
CA ILE A 301 20.92 -1.71 -10.21
C ILE A 301 20.47 -0.57 -9.31
N LEU A 302 21.42 0.19 -8.79
CA LEU A 302 21.12 1.41 -8.04
C LEU A 302 20.87 2.54 -9.03
N THR A 303 19.65 3.10 -9.01
CA THR A 303 19.26 4.21 -9.88
C THR A 303 19.07 5.51 -9.08
N ALA A 304 19.24 6.65 -9.75
CA ALA A 304 19.01 7.96 -9.14
C ALA A 304 17.50 8.28 -9.07
N PRO A 305 16.90 8.47 -7.88
CA PRO A 305 15.48 8.81 -7.75
C PRO A 305 15.17 10.27 -8.11
N ILE A 306 16.18 11.15 -8.09
CA ILE A 306 16.09 12.58 -8.41
C ILE A 306 17.28 12.98 -9.27
N SER A 307 17.20 14.13 -9.95
CA SER A 307 18.37 14.71 -10.61
C SER A 307 19.19 15.51 -9.61
N GLY A 308 20.52 15.43 -9.65
CA GLY A 308 21.36 16.07 -8.64
C GLY A 308 22.84 15.69 -8.76
N VAL A 309 23.60 16.05 -7.73
CA VAL A 309 25.04 15.78 -7.66
C VAL A 309 25.32 14.70 -6.62
N ILE A 310 26.23 13.79 -6.92
CA ILE A 310 26.70 12.76 -5.97
C ILE A 310 27.59 13.42 -4.90
N ALA A 311 27.05 13.58 -3.69
CA ALA A 311 27.76 14.22 -2.58
C ALA A 311 28.77 13.27 -1.90
N ALA A 312 28.47 11.97 -1.85
CA ALA A 312 29.36 10.95 -1.32
C ALA A 312 29.10 9.60 -2.00
N ASN A 313 30.17 8.83 -2.20
CA ASN A 313 30.12 7.46 -2.68
C ASN A 313 30.95 6.57 -1.74
N ASN A 314 30.28 5.66 -1.03
CA ASN A 314 30.89 4.75 -0.08
C ASN A 314 31.04 3.33 -0.64
N LEU A 315 30.78 3.14 -1.94
CA LEU A 315 30.86 1.84 -2.59
C LEU A 315 32.27 1.48 -3.02
N VAL A 316 32.58 0.18 -2.99
CA VAL A 316 33.85 -0.37 -3.44
C VAL A 316 33.59 -1.59 -4.32
N VAL A 317 34.14 -1.57 -5.54
CA VAL A 317 34.03 -2.71 -6.47
C VAL A 317 34.63 -3.98 -5.85
N GLY A 318 33.91 -5.09 -5.97
CA GLY A 318 34.27 -6.40 -5.43
C GLY A 318 33.91 -6.60 -3.96
N GLN A 319 33.37 -5.59 -3.27
CA GLN A 319 32.89 -5.71 -1.90
C GLN A 319 31.37 -5.74 -1.83
N LEU A 320 30.83 -6.21 -0.70
CA LEU A 320 29.40 -6.12 -0.42
C LEU A 320 29.02 -4.66 -0.10
N PRO A 321 27.83 -4.19 -0.51
CA PRO A 321 27.34 -2.88 -0.15
C PRO A 321 27.14 -2.77 1.38
N PRO A 322 27.28 -1.57 1.95
CA PRO A 322 26.95 -1.34 3.35
C PRO A 322 25.44 -1.56 3.58
N THR A 323 25.10 -2.33 4.62
CA THR A 323 23.70 -2.67 4.96
C THR A 323 23.05 -1.70 5.95
N GLU A 324 23.84 -1.06 6.79
CA GLU A 324 23.37 -0.10 7.82
C GLU A 324 23.72 1.35 7.45
N ASP A 325 24.75 1.54 6.62
CA ASP A 325 25.24 2.85 6.20
C ASP A 325 24.77 3.19 4.78
N VAL A 326 24.76 4.50 4.49
CA VAL A 326 24.39 5.03 3.17
C VAL A 326 25.41 4.60 2.13
N ALA A 327 24.95 3.97 1.04
CA ALA A 327 25.80 3.55 -0.08
C ALA A 327 26.26 4.76 -0.91
N MET A 328 25.32 5.62 -1.30
CA MET A 328 25.59 6.89 -1.96
C MET A 328 24.67 7.99 -1.44
N LEU A 329 25.16 9.22 -1.38
CA LEU A 329 24.35 10.37 -1.01
C LEU A 329 24.11 11.23 -2.25
N LEU A 330 22.86 11.35 -2.66
CA LEU A 330 22.45 12.19 -3.79
C LEU A 330 21.88 13.51 -3.26
N MET A 331 22.31 14.62 -3.85
CA MET A 331 21.94 15.96 -3.41
C MET A 331 21.31 16.75 -4.56
N ASP A 332 20.09 17.25 -4.35
CA ASP A 332 19.48 18.22 -5.25
C ASP A 332 20.13 19.60 -5.05
N THR A 333 20.78 20.11 -6.10
CA THR A 333 21.46 21.41 -6.10
C THR A 333 20.67 22.49 -6.85
N SER A 334 19.42 22.21 -7.25
CA SER A 334 18.55 23.14 -7.98
C SER A 334 18.20 24.41 -7.19
N SER A 335 18.02 24.27 -5.88
CA SER A 335 17.78 25.36 -4.96
C SER A 335 18.46 25.07 -3.63
N TYR A 336 18.76 26.14 -2.91
CA TYR A 336 19.35 26.06 -1.58
C TYR A 336 18.44 26.75 -0.58
N TYR A 337 18.40 26.21 0.62
CA TYR A 337 17.71 26.86 1.74
C TYR A 337 18.61 26.95 2.95
N ILE A 338 18.26 27.86 3.85
CA ILE A 338 18.93 28.02 5.14
C ILE A 338 17.90 27.81 6.23
N GLU A 339 18.25 27.00 7.20
CA GLU A 339 17.47 26.85 8.44
C GLU A 339 18.08 27.76 9.50
N LEU A 340 17.29 28.75 9.89
CA LEU A 340 17.66 29.78 10.85
C LEU A 340 16.95 29.50 12.17
N PRO A 341 17.69 29.25 13.26
CA PRO A 341 17.10 29.17 14.59
C PRO A 341 16.77 30.59 15.08
N ILE A 342 15.47 30.90 15.21
CA ILE A 342 14.98 32.19 15.73
C ILE A 342 14.47 32.02 17.15
N ASP A 343 14.73 32.99 18.03
CA ASP A 343 14.25 33.00 19.41
C ASP A 343 12.71 33.07 19.51
N GLU A 344 12.14 32.52 20.58
CA GLU A 344 10.69 32.54 20.88
C GLU A 344 10.11 33.97 20.90
N THR A 345 10.91 34.98 21.27
CA THR A 345 10.46 36.37 21.30
C THR A 345 10.33 37.00 19.91
N ASP A 346 11.20 36.62 18.97
CA ASP A 346 11.27 37.23 17.63
C ASP A 346 10.39 36.51 16.60
N ILE A 347 10.13 35.21 16.78
CA ILE A 347 9.36 34.38 15.84
C ILE A 347 7.93 34.88 15.61
N VAL A 348 7.34 35.56 16.60
CA VAL A 348 5.97 36.09 16.55
C VAL A 348 5.78 37.10 15.41
N SER A 349 6.85 37.81 15.03
CA SER A 349 6.82 38.84 13.98
C SER A 349 7.19 38.33 12.60
N ILE A 350 7.60 37.05 12.49
CA ILE A 350 8.07 36.45 11.23
C ILE A 350 6.90 35.77 10.52
N GLN A 351 6.74 36.06 9.23
CA GLN A 351 5.71 35.47 8.39
C GLN A 351 6.29 34.95 7.08
N PRO A 352 5.74 33.86 6.51
CA PRO A 352 6.10 33.42 5.16
C PRO A 352 5.96 34.55 4.13
N GLY A 353 6.91 34.65 3.21
CA GLY A 353 6.97 35.66 2.14
C GLY A 353 7.81 36.89 2.45
N GLN A 354 8.29 37.06 3.69
CA GLN A 354 9.17 38.19 4.04
C GLN A 354 10.51 38.11 3.29
N PRO A 355 11.05 39.26 2.82
CA PRO A 355 12.34 39.30 2.15
C PRO A 355 13.47 39.16 3.17
N VAL A 356 14.49 38.40 2.78
CA VAL A 356 15.67 38.11 3.59
C VAL A 356 16.91 38.47 2.78
N THR A 357 17.82 39.21 3.41
CA THR A 357 19.17 39.44 2.87
C THR A 357 20.13 38.51 3.60
N LEU A 358 20.91 37.75 2.85
CA LEU A 358 21.85 36.77 3.37
C LEU A 358 23.27 37.14 2.97
N VAL A 359 24.19 37.04 3.92
CA VAL A 359 25.63 37.19 3.69
C VAL A 359 26.31 35.92 4.17
N LEU A 360 27.08 35.30 3.29
CA LEU A 360 27.85 34.10 3.63
C LEU A 360 29.15 34.51 4.30
N ASP A 361 29.51 33.84 5.40
CA ASP A 361 30.75 34.14 6.12
C ASP A 361 31.98 33.91 5.21
N ALA A 362 31.87 32.96 4.29
CA ALA A 362 32.90 32.64 3.30
C ALA A 362 32.96 33.64 2.11
N LEU A 363 31.88 34.40 1.86
CA LEU A 363 31.75 35.36 0.76
C LEU A 363 31.16 36.68 1.29
N PRO A 364 31.94 37.47 2.05
CA PRO A 364 31.43 38.67 2.71
C PRO A 364 31.06 39.80 1.72
N ASP A 365 31.60 39.77 0.50
CA ASP A 365 31.36 40.79 -0.53
C ASP A 365 30.13 40.48 -1.40
N VAL A 366 29.46 39.34 -1.19
CA VAL A 366 28.30 38.91 -1.97
C VAL A 366 27.05 38.94 -1.09
N GLU A 367 26.16 39.89 -1.37
CA GLU A 367 24.82 39.90 -0.79
C GLU A 367 23.88 39.01 -1.61
N LEU A 368 23.28 38.03 -0.96
CA LEU A 368 22.30 37.13 -1.55
C LEU A 368 20.90 37.51 -1.05
N THR A 369 19.89 37.30 -1.88
CA THR A 369 18.49 37.52 -1.50
C THR A 369 17.74 36.21 -1.42
N GLY A 370 16.72 36.18 -0.57
CA GLY A 370 15.84 35.03 -0.42
C GLY A 370 14.53 35.41 0.23
N LYS A 371 13.67 34.42 0.43
CA LYS A 371 12.36 34.59 1.04
C LYS A 371 12.10 33.54 2.11
N VAL A 372 11.39 33.95 3.16
CA VAL A 372 10.90 33.00 4.18
C VAL A 372 9.83 32.11 3.53
N THR A 373 10.07 30.81 3.44
CA THR A 373 9.10 29.87 2.86
C THR A 373 8.33 29.13 3.94
N ARG A 374 8.97 28.80 5.06
CA ARG A 374 8.34 28.04 6.13
C ARG A 374 8.84 28.47 7.51
N VAL A 375 7.90 28.58 8.44
CA VAL A 375 8.18 28.77 9.87
C VAL A 375 7.76 27.49 10.60
N ALA A 376 8.67 26.86 11.34
CA ALA A 376 8.35 25.66 12.11
C ALA A 376 7.35 25.97 13.22
N VAL A 377 6.35 25.10 13.38
CA VAL A 377 5.36 25.20 14.47
C VAL A 377 5.90 24.61 15.77
N THR A 378 6.84 23.66 15.66
CA THR A 378 7.45 22.98 16.80
C THR A 378 8.78 23.65 17.15
N PRO A 379 9.01 24.03 18.41
CA PRO A 379 10.30 24.55 18.84
C PRO A 379 11.35 23.45 18.93
N THR A 380 12.61 23.84 18.71
CA THR A 380 13.81 23.06 19.04
C THR A 380 14.41 23.61 20.32
N VAL A 381 14.57 22.75 21.33
CA VAL A 381 15.13 23.13 22.63
C VAL A 381 16.55 22.58 22.73
N VAL A 382 17.53 23.48 22.71
CA VAL A 382 18.95 23.14 22.93
C VAL A 382 19.37 23.72 24.28
N GLY A 383 19.41 22.86 25.30
CA GLY A 383 19.64 23.30 26.68
C GLY A 383 18.46 24.09 27.24
N GLN A 384 18.68 25.38 27.56
CA GLN A 384 17.63 26.30 28.03
C GLN A 384 17.13 27.26 26.93
N LEU A 385 17.68 27.17 25.71
CA LEU A 385 17.31 28.05 24.60
C LEU A 385 16.20 27.41 23.76
N VAL A 386 15.06 28.09 23.68
CA VAL A 386 13.91 27.71 22.85
C VAL A 386 14.01 28.47 21.52
N THR A 387 14.19 27.73 20.42
CA THR A 387 14.28 28.33 19.08
C THR A 387 13.29 27.70 18.12
N TYR A 388 12.81 28.46 17.16
CA TYR A 388 11.96 28.00 16.08
C TYR A 388 12.75 28.05 14.77
N LEU A 389 12.74 26.95 14.04
CA LEU A 389 13.44 26.86 12.77
C LEU A 389 12.63 27.57 11.68
N VAL A 390 13.22 28.62 11.12
CA VAL A 390 12.70 29.32 9.94
C VAL A 390 13.49 28.88 8.72
N ARG A 391 12.80 28.35 7.72
CA ARG A 391 13.38 28.00 6.43
C ARG A 391 13.28 29.19 5.48
N VAL A 392 14.43 29.62 4.99
CA VAL A 392 14.57 30.66 3.97
C VAL A 392 15.10 30.02 2.70
N GLU A 393 14.37 30.15 1.61
CA GLU A 393 14.83 29.70 0.29
C GLU A 393 15.61 30.84 -0.38
N LEU A 394 16.75 30.49 -0.96
CA LEU A 394 17.65 31.42 -1.64
C LEU A 394 17.18 31.63 -3.08
N ASP A 395 17.21 32.86 -3.57
CA ASP A 395 16.98 33.14 -4.99
C ASP A 395 18.15 32.58 -5.84
N PRO A 396 17.91 32.20 -7.12
CA PRO A 396 18.96 31.68 -7.99
C PRO A 396 20.16 32.62 -8.08
N THR A 397 21.37 32.10 -7.86
CA THR A 397 22.62 32.87 -7.87
C THR A 397 23.72 32.10 -8.59
N ASP A 398 24.59 32.83 -9.30
CA ASP A 398 25.80 32.29 -9.95
C ASP A 398 27.00 32.23 -8.99
N ALA A 399 26.82 32.67 -7.73
CA ALA A 399 27.88 32.65 -6.74
C ALA A 399 28.31 31.20 -6.41
N PRO A 400 29.61 30.92 -6.19
CA PRO A 400 30.13 29.59 -5.90
C PRO A 400 29.81 29.17 -4.45
N ILE A 401 28.53 28.95 -4.17
CA ILE A 401 28.02 28.52 -2.87
C ILE A 401 28.17 27.00 -2.71
N ARG A 402 28.39 26.55 -1.47
CA ARG A 402 28.45 25.12 -1.13
C ARG A 402 27.60 24.83 0.09
N VAL A 403 27.02 23.64 0.11
CA VAL A 403 26.28 23.15 1.28
C VAL A 403 27.20 23.10 2.50
N GLY A 404 26.65 23.47 3.66
CA GLY A 404 27.35 23.54 4.93
C GLY A 404 28.06 24.87 5.18
N MET A 405 28.05 25.81 4.23
CA MET A 405 28.52 27.18 4.49
C MET A 405 27.62 27.87 5.52
N SER A 406 28.23 28.57 6.48
CA SER A 406 27.52 29.44 7.41
C SER A 406 27.07 30.73 6.72
N ALA A 407 25.83 31.13 6.94
CA ALA A 407 25.27 32.37 6.45
C ALA A 407 24.60 33.13 7.59
N THR A 408 24.81 34.44 7.61
CA THR A 408 24.04 35.36 8.44
C THR A 408 22.90 35.93 7.63
N ALA A 409 21.68 35.67 8.07
CA ALA A 409 20.46 36.12 7.43
C ALA A 409 19.83 37.26 8.23
N ARG A 410 19.44 38.31 7.51
CA ARG A 410 18.72 39.47 8.01
C ARG A 410 17.31 39.45 7.43
N ILE A 411 16.36 39.02 8.25
CA ILE A 411 14.94 38.93 7.88
C ILE A 411 14.30 40.30 8.15
N THR A 412 13.70 40.91 7.13
CA THR A 412 12.97 42.18 7.31
C THR A 412 11.53 41.88 7.71
N THR A 413 11.17 42.12 8.97
CA THR A 413 9.83 41.81 9.50
C THR A 413 8.82 42.88 9.15
N GLN A 414 9.23 44.14 9.24
CA GLN A 414 8.43 45.31 8.90
C GLN A 414 9.32 46.36 8.26
N ALA A 415 8.81 47.02 7.22
CA ALA A 415 9.48 48.14 6.56
C ALA A 415 8.45 49.24 6.31
N LEU A 416 8.78 50.45 6.75
CA LEU A 416 8.01 51.66 6.49
C LEU A 416 8.89 52.65 5.74
N SER A 417 8.40 53.14 4.61
CA SER A 417 9.09 54.17 3.83
C SER A 417 8.51 55.55 4.10
N GLN A 418 9.34 56.58 3.98
CA GLN A 418 8.94 57.99 4.13
C GLN A 418 8.26 58.34 5.46
N VAL A 419 8.83 57.88 6.58
CA VAL A 419 8.31 58.17 7.93
C VAL A 419 9.24 59.10 8.72
N LEU A 420 8.69 59.87 9.67
CA LEU A 420 9.49 60.68 10.58
C LEU A 420 10.26 59.77 11.53
N ILE A 421 11.59 59.79 11.43
CA ILE A 421 12.48 58.99 12.25
C ILE A 421 13.26 59.85 13.23
N VAL A 422 13.39 59.34 14.44
CA VAL A 422 14.16 59.97 15.52
C VAL A 422 15.07 58.93 16.14
N ARG A 423 16.33 59.29 16.40
CA ARG A 423 17.27 58.40 17.11
C ARG A 423 16.75 58.10 18.51
N ASN A 424 16.73 56.82 18.90
CA ASN A 424 16.16 56.33 20.15
C ASN A 424 16.66 57.06 21.41
N ARG A 425 17.91 57.56 21.39
CA ARG A 425 18.52 58.28 22.51
C ARG A 425 17.83 59.60 22.88
N PHE A 426 17.10 60.22 21.94
CA PHE A 426 16.42 61.51 22.15
C PHE A 426 14.99 61.35 22.68
N ILE A 427 14.53 60.11 22.82
CA ILE A 427 13.18 59.78 23.26
C ILE A 427 13.23 59.40 24.74
N ARG A 428 12.51 60.12 25.58
CA ARG A 428 12.35 59.82 27.00
C ARG A 428 10.99 59.20 27.24
N ILE A 429 10.98 58.00 27.81
CA ILE A 429 9.73 57.31 28.18
C ILE A 429 9.57 57.43 29.70
N ASP A 430 8.45 58.01 30.12
CA ASP A 430 8.07 58.01 31.53
C ASP A 430 7.58 56.61 31.93
N ARG A 431 8.23 55.99 32.91
CA ARG A 431 7.92 54.63 33.37
C ARG A 431 6.59 54.54 34.13
N ALA A 432 6.05 55.66 34.63
CA ALA A 432 4.78 55.67 35.38
C ALA A 432 3.56 55.75 34.46
N THR A 433 3.67 56.48 33.35
CA THR A 433 2.55 56.74 32.41
C THR A 433 2.71 56.05 31.07
N GLY A 434 3.90 55.56 30.74
CA GLY A 434 4.24 54.95 29.45
C GLY A 434 4.32 55.95 28.29
N GLN A 435 4.14 57.25 28.55
CA GLN A 435 4.16 58.28 27.52
C GLN A 435 5.60 58.63 27.12
N ALA A 436 5.81 58.79 25.81
CA ALA A 436 7.08 59.19 25.24
C ALA A 436 7.11 60.71 25.05
N PHE A 437 8.25 61.31 25.36
CA PHE A 437 8.50 62.74 25.24
C PHE A 437 9.80 62.98 24.51
N VAL A 438 9.85 64.05 23.72
CA VAL A 438 11.07 64.56 23.10
C VAL A 438 11.24 66.03 23.48
N THR A 439 12.50 66.45 23.64
CA THR A 439 12.82 67.84 23.93
C THR A 439 13.19 68.55 22.63
N VAL A 440 12.36 69.49 22.21
CA VAL A 440 12.57 70.30 21.00
C VAL A 440 13.21 71.63 21.38
N LYS A 441 14.20 72.07 20.59
CA LYS A 441 14.80 73.40 20.68
C LYS A 441 14.11 74.35 19.70
N SER A 442 13.46 75.39 20.22
CA SER A 442 12.86 76.46 19.40
C SER A 442 13.94 77.39 18.83
N ALA A 443 13.63 78.12 17.76
CA ALA A 443 14.53 79.08 17.11
C ALA A 443 15.02 80.20 18.05
N GLU A 444 14.30 80.43 19.16
CA GLU A 444 14.60 81.41 20.21
C GLU A 444 15.48 80.85 21.36
N GLY A 445 15.96 79.60 21.25
CA GLY A 445 16.83 78.97 22.24
C GLY A 445 16.10 78.38 23.46
N GLN A 446 14.77 78.33 23.45
CA GLN A 446 13.95 77.71 24.49
C GLN A 446 13.76 76.20 24.23
N PHE A 447 13.68 75.42 25.31
CA PHE A 447 13.46 73.97 25.27
C PHE A 447 12.02 73.65 25.66
N ALA A 448 11.33 72.82 24.88
CA ALA A 448 9.99 72.34 25.21
C ALA A 448 9.93 70.81 25.15
N GLU A 449 9.35 70.18 26.18
CA GLU A 449 9.02 68.75 26.15
C GLU A 449 7.67 68.57 25.46
N ILE A 450 7.68 67.89 24.32
CA ILE A 450 6.47 67.59 23.56
C ILE A 450 6.18 66.09 23.70
N PRO A 451 4.94 65.71 24.10
CA PRO A 451 4.53 64.32 24.07
C PRO A 451 4.47 63.83 22.62
N VAL A 452 5.07 62.68 22.36
CA VAL A 452 5.10 62.03 21.04
C VAL A 452 4.43 60.67 21.09
N VAL A 453 3.75 60.33 19.99
CA VAL A 453 3.22 58.99 19.77
C VAL A 453 4.22 58.24 18.91
N LEU A 454 4.79 57.16 19.47
CA LEU A 454 5.76 56.33 18.77
C LEU A 454 5.04 55.23 17.98
N GLY A 455 5.58 54.94 16.80
CA GLY A 455 5.17 53.82 15.97
C GLY A 455 6.21 52.70 15.99
N LEU A 456 6.59 52.23 14.80
CA LEU A 456 7.62 51.21 14.62
C LEU A 456 8.96 51.66 15.22
N ARG A 457 9.71 50.75 15.85
CA ARG A 457 11.01 51.04 16.45
C ARG A 457 12.00 49.94 16.09
N ASN A 458 13.21 50.34 15.67
CA ASN A 458 14.36 49.45 15.55
C ASN A 458 15.43 49.82 16.59
N GLU A 459 16.63 49.23 16.50
CA GLU A 459 17.71 49.43 17.48
C GLU A 459 18.20 50.88 17.57
N THR A 460 18.17 51.63 16.46
CA THR A 460 18.78 52.97 16.36
C THR A 460 17.74 54.09 16.30
N PHE A 461 16.61 53.86 15.64
CA PHE A 461 15.59 54.85 15.32
C PHE A 461 14.19 54.36 15.73
N SER A 462 13.33 55.31 16.11
CA SER A 462 11.90 55.14 16.29
C SER A 462 11.14 56.02 15.33
N GLN A 463 10.03 55.49 14.81
CA GLN A 463 9.04 56.25 14.08
C GLN A 463 8.26 57.14 15.05
N VAL A 464 8.08 58.40 14.69
CA VAL A 464 7.16 59.31 15.38
C VAL A 464 5.94 59.56 14.52
N VAL A 465 4.77 59.10 14.99
CA VAL A 465 3.48 59.22 14.27
C VAL A 465 2.89 60.62 14.46
N SER A 466 3.06 61.21 15.65
CA SER A 466 2.60 62.56 15.94
C SER A 466 3.41 63.22 17.06
N GLY A 467 3.54 64.54 17.00
CA GLY A 467 4.16 65.37 18.05
C GLY A 467 5.39 66.15 17.60
N VAL A 468 5.97 65.83 16.44
CA VAL A 468 7.10 66.57 15.86
C VAL A 468 6.94 66.73 14.35
N GLU A 469 7.61 67.73 13.80
CA GLU A 469 7.63 68.04 12.37
C GLU A 469 9.03 67.81 11.78
N THR A 470 9.10 67.60 10.46
CA THR A 470 10.37 67.45 9.74
C THR A 470 11.24 68.69 9.91
N GLY A 471 12.52 68.50 10.21
CA GLY A 471 13.51 69.58 10.37
C GLY A 471 13.57 70.20 11.76
N GLN A 472 12.74 69.76 12.72
CA GLN A 472 12.86 70.18 14.12
C GLN A 472 14.14 69.64 14.75
N ILE A 473 14.80 70.46 15.58
CA ILE A 473 16.02 70.08 16.30
C ILE A 473 15.62 69.52 17.67
N LEU A 474 15.93 68.25 17.87
CA LEU A 474 15.79 67.54 19.15
C LEU A 474 17.11 67.61 19.91
N VAL A 475 17.03 67.84 21.21
CA VAL A 475 18.20 67.95 22.07
C VAL A 475 18.15 66.94 23.20
N LEU A 476 19.31 66.42 23.59
CA LEU A 476 19.49 65.59 24.76
C LEU A 476 20.04 66.44 25.90
N LEU A 477 19.28 66.56 26.99
CA LEU A 477 19.67 67.32 28.19
C LEU A 477 20.11 66.38 29.33
N PRO A 478 21.01 66.83 30.22
CA PRO A 478 21.44 66.04 31.38
C PRO A 478 20.28 65.75 32.33
N ARG A 479 20.32 64.57 32.99
CA ARG A 479 19.30 64.17 33.95
C ARG A 479 19.29 65.14 35.14
N GLY A 480 18.18 65.86 35.31
CA GLY A 480 17.96 66.80 36.42
C GLY A 480 17.84 68.26 36.01
N THR A 481 18.00 68.60 34.73
CA THR A 481 17.79 69.97 34.24
C THR A 481 16.31 70.33 34.31
N VAL A 482 15.97 71.36 35.10
CA VAL A 482 14.64 71.96 35.12
C VAL A 482 14.50 72.78 33.84
N ILE A 483 13.57 72.39 32.97
CA ILE A 483 13.29 73.12 31.74
C ILE A 483 12.58 74.42 32.10
N PRO A 484 13.15 75.61 31.79
CA PRO A 484 12.46 76.87 32.03
C PRO A 484 11.21 76.95 31.15
N GLY A 485 10.02 77.04 31.75
CA GLY A 485 8.74 77.21 31.03
C GLY A 485 7.86 75.96 30.92
N VAL A 486 8.29 74.80 31.42
CA VAL A 486 7.43 73.62 31.58
C VAL A 486 6.94 73.55 33.02
N THR A 487 5.69 73.93 33.25
CA THR A 487 5.03 73.72 34.55
C THR A 487 4.85 72.22 34.75
N ARG A 488 5.42 71.69 35.83
CA ARG A 488 5.36 70.28 36.20
C ARG A 488 4.00 69.87 36.73
#